data_AF-A0A7K3B6D3-F1
#
_entry.id   AF-A0A7K3B6D3-F1
#
_cell.length_a   1.000
_cell.length_b   1.000
_cell.length_c   1.000
_cell.angle_alpha   90.00
_cell.angle_beta   90.00
_cell.angle_gamma   90.00
#
_symmetry.space_group_name_H-M   'P 1'
#
loop_
_entity.id
_entity.type
_entity.pdbx_description
1 polymer ?
#
loop_
_entity_poly.entity_id
_entity_poly.type
_entity_poly.pdbx_seq_one_letter_code
_entity_poly.pdbx_strand_id
1 'polypeptide(L)'
;MAPARTGTGRGGHHRRPRRAQRARGHRAAAGRVRRRRGPDQRAARHRRGRGGLGRPGRRRPSLALGRGPAPARTRLRHGRPGGHPHRGHQGGRRRRPAAVPPGGGRRPGGPATPRGVRGKLPRRRVVGGSVNHVDVDVAVIGAGQAGLSGAYFLRRAGMRPDEDFVVLDHSPGPGGAWQYRWPTLTYGRAHGVHSLPGMELEGADPDRPSAEVVAEYFDRYERAFDLRVHRPVDVSTVREGPEGRLLVESDAGTWAARALINATGTWDRPFVPRYSGQEVFRGRQLHTAGYRGREEFAGKHVIVVGGGTSAVQLLMELHEPGGAAATTWVTRRPPVYHSGPFGEEQGRAAVALVEERVKRGLPPQSVVSVTGLPMTEAMERARERGILERLPMFDLITEDGVSWADGRHVTADVILWATGFRAALDHLAPLHLRGSGGGIRLEGLTRVAADPRIHLIGYGPSASTIGANRAGRSAVREIRAHLWGRDGTRTPEPVAAAG
;
A
#
# COMPACT_ATOMS: atom_id res chain seq x y z
N MET A 1 -51.26 -11.02 -31.66
CA MET A 1 -52.49 -10.30 -32.08
C MET A 1 -53.00 -9.47 -30.91
N ALA A 2 -53.61 -8.31 -31.19
CA ALA A 2 -54.54 -7.63 -30.27
C ALA A 2 -55.98 -7.84 -30.82
N PRO A 3 -57.06 -7.59 -30.05
CA PRO A 3 -57.55 -6.22 -29.72
C PRO A 3 -57.85 -6.05 -28.19
N ALA A 4 -58.18 -4.92 -27.56
CA ALA A 4 -59.05 -3.74 -27.87
C ALA A 4 -60.55 -4.12 -27.95
N ARG A 5 -61.57 -3.33 -27.54
CA ARG A 5 -61.77 -1.98 -26.92
C ARG A 5 -63.25 -1.97 -26.35
N THR A 6 -63.89 -1.01 -25.65
CA THR A 6 -63.72 0.42 -25.25
C THR A 6 -64.60 0.71 -23.99
N GLY A 7 -64.63 1.93 -23.42
CA GLY A 7 -65.72 2.38 -22.49
C GLY A 7 -65.32 3.38 -21.38
N THR A 8 -64.84 4.60 -21.68
CA THR A 8 -65.62 5.87 -21.69
C THR A 8 -66.23 6.35 -20.35
N GLY A 9 -65.68 7.42 -19.76
CA GLY A 9 -66.29 8.17 -18.64
C GLY A 9 -65.58 9.51 -18.38
N ARG A 10 -66.31 10.64 -18.46
CA ARG A 10 -65.79 12.02 -18.35
C ARG A 10 -65.61 12.48 -16.88
N GLY A 11 -64.76 13.48 -16.66
CA GLY A 11 -64.98 14.50 -15.61
C GLY A 11 -63.74 14.92 -14.82
N GLY A 12 -63.58 16.23 -14.59
CA GLY A 12 -62.59 16.77 -13.65
C GLY A 12 -62.74 18.28 -13.46
N HIS A 13 -62.42 18.79 -12.26
CA HIS A 13 -62.20 20.22 -11.98
C HIS A 13 -61.60 20.45 -10.57
N HIS A 14 -61.33 21.72 -10.24
CA HIS A 14 -60.72 22.29 -9.02
C HIS A 14 -59.20 22.04 -8.88
N ARG A 15 -58.30 23.04 -8.92
CA ARG A 15 -58.19 24.38 -8.29
C ARG A 15 -57.80 24.37 -6.80
N ARG A 16 -56.52 24.68 -6.54
CA ARG A 16 -55.95 25.36 -5.33
C ARG A 16 -56.71 26.70 -5.07
N PRO A 17 -56.73 27.33 -3.85
CA PRO A 17 -55.51 27.79 -3.15
C PRO A 17 -55.53 28.13 -1.61
N ARG A 18 -54.31 28.46 -1.09
CA ARG A 18 -53.94 29.44 -0.02
C ARG A 18 -54.40 29.30 1.46
N ARG A 19 -53.39 29.37 2.36
CA ARG A 19 -53.18 30.22 3.59
C ARG A 19 -54.40 30.84 4.33
N ALA A 20 -54.42 31.01 5.68
CA ALA A 20 -53.46 30.65 6.77
C ALA A 20 -53.98 31.03 8.20
N GLN A 21 -53.19 30.65 9.22
CA GLN A 21 -52.86 31.40 10.47
C GLN A 21 -53.56 31.05 11.82
N ARG A 22 -52.76 31.17 12.91
CA ARG A 22 -53.07 31.21 14.37
C ARG A 22 -53.41 29.89 15.10
N ALA A 23 -53.13 29.71 16.41
CA ALA A 23 -52.05 30.23 17.31
C ALA A 23 -52.09 29.55 18.71
N ARG A 24 -50.93 29.52 19.43
CA ARG A 24 -50.71 29.05 20.84
C ARG A 24 -50.83 27.51 21.04
N GLY A 25 -50.13 26.85 21.98
CA GLY A 25 -49.10 27.31 22.94
C GLY A 25 -48.49 26.16 23.80
N HIS A 26 -47.78 26.55 24.88
CA HIS A 26 -47.14 25.73 25.94
C HIS A 26 -45.76 25.06 25.72
N ARG A 27 -45.03 24.92 26.84
CA ARG A 27 -43.65 24.38 27.01
C ARG A 27 -43.66 23.26 28.06
N ALA A 28 -42.88 22.20 27.86
CA ALA A 28 -42.26 21.36 28.91
C ALA A 28 -41.29 20.35 28.25
N ALA A 29 -40.27 19.77 28.90
CA ALA A 29 -39.38 20.26 29.96
C ALA A 29 -38.11 19.37 29.95
N ALA A 30 -36.92 19.92 30.20
CA ALA A 30 -35.66 19.16 30.12
C ALA A 30 -35.27 18.51 31.46
N GLY A 31 -35.31 17.18 31.54
CA GLY A 31 -34.94 16.42 32.75
C GLY A 31 -33.41 16.27 32.92
N ARG A 32 -32.81 17.05 33.83
CA ARG A 32 -31.42 16.82 34.30
C ARG A 32 -31.41 15.95 35.56
N VAL A 33 -30.78 14.78 35.51
CA VAL A 33 -30.47 14.00 36.72
C VAL A 33 -29.22 14.57 37.41
N ARG A 34 -29.38 15.12 38.61
CA ARG A 34 -28.27 15.43 39.54
C ARG A 34 -28.10 14.27 40.54
N ARG A 35 -26.88 13.75 40.72
CA ARG A 35 -26.51 13.01 41.95
C ARG A 35 -25.98 13.99 43.01
N ARG A 36 -26.28 13.73 44.28
CA ARG A 36 -25.95 14.60 45.43
C ARG A 36 -24.53 14.33 45.97
N ARG A 37 -24.03 15.23 46.83
CA ARG A 37 -22.80 15.12 47.64
C ARG A 37 -23.11 15.12 49.14
N GLY A 38 -22.17 14.62 49.95
CA GLY A 38 -22.02 14.89 51.38
C GLY A 38 -22.30 13.69 52.29
N PRO A 39 -21.76 13.66 53.54
CA PRO A 39 -20.99 14.72 54.22
C PRO A 39 -19.49 14.37 54.45
N ASP A 40 -18.75 15.33 55.03
CA ASP A 40 -17.33 15.18 55.46
C ASP A 40 -17.19 14.50 56.84
N GLN A 41 -15.97 14.03 57.14
CA GLN A 41 -15.41 14.12 58.50
C GLN A 41 -13.95 14.61 58.48
N ARG A 42 -13.53 15.24 59.59
CA ARG A 42 -12.15 15.70 59.91
C ARG A 42 -11.50 14.62 60.82
N ALA A 43 -10.22 14.60 61.19
CA ALA A 43 -9.08 15.53 61.09
C ALA A 43 -7.78 14.68 60.85
N ALA A 44 -6.51 15.09 60.98
CA ALA A 44 -5.88 16.23 61.65
C ALA A 44 -4.53 16.64 60.98
N ARG A 45 -3.84 17.65 61.55
CA ARG A 45 -2.52 18.15 61.12
C ARG A 45 -1.55 18.17 62.30
N HIS A 46 -0.28 17.78 62.11
CA HIS A 46 0.93 18.23 62.85
C HIS A 46 2.18 17.57 62.20
N ARG A 47 3.42 18.09 62.26
CA ARG A 47 3.95 19.46 62.29
C ARG A 47 5.37 19.42 61.63
N ARG A 48 6.05 20.56 61.45
CA ARG A 48 7.38 20.65 60.78
C ARG A 48 8.54 20.22 61.69
N GLY A 49 9.60 19.66 61.08
CA GLY A 49 10.93 19.50 61.69
C GLY A 49 12.08 19.71 60.68
N ARG A 50 13.10 20.48 61.07
CA ARG A 50 14.43 20.56 60.41
C ARG A 50 15.19 19.25 60.75
N GLY A 51 16.24 18.79 60.05
CA GLY A 51 17.04 19.34 58.95
C GLY A 51 18.53 19.14 59.25
N GLY A 52 19.32 18.50 58.37
CA GLY A 52 20.73 18.17 58.66
C GLY A 52 21.48 17.55 57.46
N LEU A 53 22.75 17.93 57.30
CA LEU A 53 23.62 17.61 56.17
C LEU A 53 24.15 16.16 56.22
N GLY A 54 24.39 15.53 55.06
CA GLY A 54 25.06 14.22 54.96
C GLY A 54 25.35 13.76 53.53
N ARG A 55 26.61 13.87 53.08
CA ARG A 55 27.15 13.35 51.80
C ARG A 55 28.68 13.18 51.94
N PRO A 56 29.35 12.35 51.12
CA PRO A 56 28.84 11.30 50.21
C PRO A 56 29.56 9.93 50.39
N GLY A 57 28.95 8.85 49.90
CA GLY A 57 29.59 7.53 49.81
C GLY A 57 29.50 6.93 48.39
N ARG A 58 30.48 7.21 47.52
CA ARG A 58 30.56 6.57 46.20
C ARG A 58 31.37 5.27 46.30
N ARG A 59 30.79 4.14 45.88
CA ARG A 59 31.57 2.97 45.42
C ARG A 59 31.12 2.58 44.00
N ARG A 60 32.04 2.67 43.05
CA ARG A 60 31.97 1.98 41.75
C ARG A 60 32.81 0.71 41.87
N PRO A 61 32.34 -0.46 41.39
CA PRO A 61 33.23 -1.55 41.02
C PRO A 61 34.01 -1.16 39.75
N SER A 62 35.26 -1.56 39.65
CA SER A 62 36.12 -1.35 38.48
C SER A 62 36.76 -2.66 38.05
N LEU A 63 36.47 -3.11 36.83
CA LEU A 63 37.21 -4.14 36.11
C LEU A 63 37.51 -3.55 34.72
N ALA A 64 38.76 -3.22 34.40
CA ALA A 64 39.93 -4.10 34.18
C ALA A 64 39.97 -4.61 32.73
N LEU A 65 40.96 -4.12 31.97
CA LEU A 65 41.17 -4.44 30.55
C LEU A 65 41.98 -5.74 30.40
N GLY A 66 41.32 -6.81 29.96
CA GLY A 66 41.98 -8.03 29.48
C GLY A 66 42.30 -7.95 27.98
N ARG A 67 43.48 -8.44 27.55
CA ARG A 67 43.90 -8.45 26.13
C ARG A 67 43.88 -9.86 25.53
N GLY A 68 43.29 -9.97 24.33
CA GLY A 68 43.54 -11.04 23.35
C GLY A 68 42.66 -12.30 23.47
N PRO A 69 42.78 -13.25 22.52
CA PRO A 69 43.47 -13.17 21.22
C PRO A 69 42.49 -13.03 20.03
N ALA A 70 43.00 -12.81 18.82
CA ALA A 70 42.19 -12.75 17.59
C ALA A 70 42.14 -14.11 16.85
N PRO A 71 41.01 -14.52 16.27
CA PRO A 71 40.93 -15.72 15.43
C PRO A 71 41.62 -15.50 14.07
N ALA A 72 42.19 -16.58 13.52
CA ALA A 72 43.11 -16.51 12.38
C ALA A 72 42.43 -16.16 11.04
N ARG A 73 43.15 -15.43 10.18
CA ARG A 73 42.83 -15.24 8.76
C ARG A 73 43.66 -16.19 7.90
N THR A 74 43.11 -17.34 7.55
CA THR A 74 43.76 -18.28 6.61
C THR A 74 43.83 -17.64 5.22
N ARG A 75 45.05 -17.26 4.79
CA ARG A 75 45.33 -16.87 3.41
C ARG A 75 45.60 -18.12 2.57
N LEU A 76 44.83 -18.34 1.52
CA LEU A 76 45.22 -19.22 0.42
C LEU A 76 45.64 -18.35 -0.77
N ARG A 77 46.79 -18.67 -1.37
CA ARG A 77 47.30 -18.00 -2.58
C ARG A 77 47.90 -19.04 -3.54
N HIS A 78 47.44 -18.98 -4.79
CA HIS A 78 48.02 -19.48 -6.04
C HIS A 78 48.81 -20.80 -6.06
N GLY A 79 48.28 -21.76 -6.83
CA GLY A 79 49.08 -22.67 -7.65
C GLY A 79 48.60 -22.62 -9.11
N ARG A 80 49.53 -22.55 -10.06
CA ARG A 80 49.35 -22.86 -11.50
C ARG A 80 50.40 -23.93 -11.85
N PRO A 81 50.05 -24.93 -12.67
CA PRO A 81 50.36 -24.87 -14.11
C PRO A 81 49.09 -25.11 -14.96
N GLY A 82 49.09 -25.08 -16.31
CA GLY A 82 50.17 -24.78 -17.26
C GLY A 82 50.33 -25.88 -18.33
N GLY A 83 50.13 -25.54 -19.62
CA GLY A 83 50.36 -26.44 -20.75
C GLY A 83 49.15 -26.68 -21.67
N HIS A 84 49.38 -26.62 -22.99
CA HIS A 84 48.44 -26.91 -24.09
C HIS A 84 48.99 -28.12 -24.89
N PRO A 85 48.17 -28.86 -25.69
CA PRO A 85 48.03 -28.49 -27.11
C PRO A 85 46.64 -28.78 -27.76
N HIS A 86 46.52 -28.44 -29.05
CA HIS A 86 45.30 -28.51 -29.86
C HIS A 86 44.97 -29.91 -30.44
N ARG A 87 43.67 -30.18 -30.58
CA ARG A 87 42.94 -30.77 -31.74
C ARG A 87 41.43 -30.50 -31.50
N GLY A 88 40.54 -30.34 -32.46
CA GLY A 88 40.68 -30.26 -33.93
C GLY A 88 39.52 -30.99 -34.63
N HIS A 89 38.64 -30.25 -35.33
CA HIS A 89 37.48 -30.77 -36.11
C HIS A 89 36.33 -31.43 -35.29
N GLN A 90 35.09 -31.59 -35.77
CA GLN A 90 34.29 -30.88 -36.81
C GLN A 90 32.77 -31.13 -36.59
N GLY A 91 31.92 -30.35 -37.28
CA GLY A 91 30.54 -30.74 -37.61
C GLY A 91 29.43 -30.33 -36.63
N GLY A 92 28.17 -30.34 -37.09
CA GLY A 92 26.99 -30.22 -36.21
C GLY A 92 26.00 -29.06 -36.42
N ARG A 93 25.85 -28.47 -37.62
CA ARG A 93 24.73 -27.53 -37.88
C ARG A 93 23.38 -28.23 -37.68
N ARG A 94 22.63 -27.89 -36.62
CA ARG A 94 21.17 -28.12 -36.53
C ARG A 94 20.42 -26.84 -36.20
N ARG A 95 19.19 -26.75 -36.70
CA ARG A 95 18.42 -25.49 -36.86
C ARG A 95 17.69 -25.12 -35.57
N ARG A 96 17.58 -23.81 -35.28
CA ARG A 96 16.57 -23.29 -34.34
C ARG A 96 15.16 -23.55 -34.92
N PRO A 97 14.17 -23.99 -34.14
CA PRO A 97 12.77 -23.96 -34.58
C PRO A 97 12.29 -22.51 -34.68
N ALA A 98 11.42 -22.22 -35.66
CA ALA A 98 10.73 -20.94 -35.74
C ALA A 98 9.52 -20.92 -34.80
N ALA A 99 9.17 -19.75 -34.26
CA ALA A 99 7.95 -19.58 -33.49
C ALA A 99 6.71 -19.60 -34.41
N VAL A 100 5.71 -20.41 -34.05
CA VAL A 100 4.42 -20.47 -34.76
C VAL A 100 3.46 -19.44 -34.16
N PRO A 101 2.87 -18.53 -34.95
CA PRO A 101 1.82 -17.65 -34.46
C PRO A 101 0.48 -18.40 -34.36
N PRO A 102 -0.28 -18.29 -33.25
CA PRO A 102 -1.63 -18.84 -33.16
C PRO A 102 -2.59 -18.03 -34.05
N GLY A 103 -3.34 -18.72 -34.91
CA GLY A 103 -4.29 -18.10 -35.83
C GLY A 103 -5.53 -17.50 -35.16
N GLY A 104 -6.18 -16.55 -35.84
CA GLY A 104 -7.33 -15.82 -35.31
C GLY A 104 -8.62 -16.65 -35.27
N GLY A 105 -9.16 -16.88 -34.07
CA GLY A 105 -10.52 -17.38 -33.87
C GLY A 105 -11.51 -16.24 -33.61
N ARG A 106 -12.57 -16.14 -34.42
CA ARG A 106 -13.69 -15.22 -34.15
C ARG A 106 -14.44 -15.63 -32.88
N ARG A 107 -14.85 -14.66 -32.06
CA ARG A 107 -15.86 -14.82 -31.00
C ARG A 107 -17.02 -13.81 -31.21
N PRO A 108 -18.26 -14.14 -30.82
CA PRO A 108 -19.42 -13.27 -31.02
C PRO A 108 -19.42 -12.06 -30.08
N GLY A 109 -20.21 -11.04 -30.43
CA GLY A 109 -20.19 -9.73 -29.76
C GLY A 109 -20.91 -9.69 -28.41
N GLY A 110 -20.34 -8.91 -27.48
CA GLY A 110 -21.03 -8.36 -26.31
C GLY A 110 -21.42 -6.88 -26.53
N PRO A 111 -22.20 -6.27 -25.62
CA PRO A 111 -22.77 -4.94 -25.81
C PRO A 111 -21.71 -3.81 -25.79
N ALA A 112 -21.98 -2.74 -26.52
CA ALA A 112 -21.07 -1.60 -26.66
C ALA A 112 -20.97 -0.76 -25.37
N THR A 113 -19.75 -0.44 -24.95
CA THR A 113 -19.48 0.54 -23.90
C THR A 113 -19.65 1.98 -24.42
N PRO A 114 -20.13 2.92 -23.58
CA PRO A 114 -20.28 4.32 -24.00
C PRO A 114 -18.90 4.97 -24.21
N ARG A 115 -18.77 5.76 -25.27
CA ARG A 115 -17.52 6.48 -25.60
C ARG A 115 -17.23 7.54 -24.53
N GLY A 116 -16.22 7.27 -23.70
CA GLY A 116 -15.67 8.27 -22.77
C GLY A 116 -15.13 9.49 -23.52
N VAL A 117 -15.45 10.69 -23.02
CA VAL A 117 -14.98 11.95 -23.59
C VAL A 117 -13.48 12.10 -23.29
N ARG A 118 -12.63 12.06 -24.33
CA ARG A 118 -11.22 12.43 -24.18
C ARG A 118 -11.13 13.91 -23.80
N GLY A 119 -10.62 14.18 -22.59
CA GLY A 119 -10.16 15.52 -22.22
C GLY A 119 -9.07 15.98 -23.20
N LYS A 120 -9.13 17.24 -23.64
CA LYS A 120 -8.07 17.84 -24.45
C LYS A 120 -6.99 18.37 -23.51
N LEU A 121 -5.76 17.89 -23.68
CA LEU A 121 -4.58 18.44 -23.02
C LEU A 121 -4.43 19.95 -23.33
N PRO A 122 -3.87 20.75 -22.39
CA PRO A 122 -3.68 22.18 -22.58
C PRO A 122 -2.77 22.52 -23.77
N ARG A 123 -2.89 23.74 -24.29
CA ARG A 123 -2.23 24.17 -25.53
C ARG A 123 -0.73 24.41 -25.33
N ARG A 124 0.08 23.85 -26.24
CA ARG A 124 1.54 24.02 -26.31
C ARG A 124 1.96 25.50 -26.44
N ARG A 125 3.08 25.84 -25.81
CA ARG A 125 3.96 26.96 -26.19
C ARG A 125 5.28 26.36 -26.70
N VAL A 126 5.95 27.00 -27.65
CA VAL A 126 7.15 26.43 -28.31
C VAL A 126 8.32 27.40 -28.19
N VAL A 127 9.41 26.94 -27.58
CA VAL A 127 10.77 27.53 -27.62
C VAL A 127 11.75 26.35 -27.75
N GLY A 128 12.91 26.58 -28.38
CA GLY A 128 13.72 25.51 -28.99
C GLY A 128 14.40 24.50 -28.05
N GLY A 129 14.73 23.34 -28.62
CA GLY A 129 15.78 22.43 -28.14
C GLY A 129 15.47 21.52 -26.95
N SER A 130 14.54 21.89 -26.07
CA SER A 130 14.24 21.10 -24.86
C SER A 130 13.27 19.94 -25.11
N VAL A 131 13.24 18.96 -24.19
CA VAL A 131 12.16 17.97 -24.12
C VAL A 131 10.87 18.71 -23.80
N ASN A 132 9.89 18.69 -24.71
CA ASN A 132 8.58 19.32 -24.51
C ASN A 132 7.91 18.77 -23.25
N HIS A 133 7.83 19.59 -22.20
CA HIS A 133 7.20 19.24 -20.93
C HIS A 133 6.05 20.21 -20.61
N VAL A 134 5.19 19.79 -19.68
CA VAL A 134 4.15 20.64 -19.08
C VAL A 134 4.57 21.01 -17.67
N ASP A 135 4.63 22.30 -17.37
CA ASP A 135 4.92 22.78 -16.02
C ASP A 135 3.72 22.61 -15.09
N VAL A 136 3.99 22.13 -13.88
CA VAL A 136 3.04 22.09 -12.75
C VAL A 136 3.75 22.50 -11.46
N ASP A 137 3.00 22.91 -10.44
CA ASP A 137 3.56 23.03 -9.08
C ASP A 137 3.76 21.64 -8.45
N VAL A 138 2.82 20.70 -8.65
CA VAL A 138 2.88 19.35 -8.06
C VAL A 138 2.53 18.25 -9.05
N ALA A 139 3.36 17.21 -9.13
CA ALA A 139 2.98 15.93 -9.72
C ALA A 139 2.55 14.93 -8.63
N VAL A 140 1.50 14.16 -8.90
CA VAL A 140 1.07 13.01 -8.09
C VAL A 140 1.18 11.74 -8.93
N ILE A 141 2.01 10.79 -8.52
CA ILE A 141 2.22 9.52 -9.25
C ILE A 141 1.54 8.39 -8.46
N GLY A 142 0.63 7.67 -9.12
CA GLY A 142 -0.20 6.61 -8.54
C GLY A 142 -1.47 7.17 -7.91
N ALA A 143 -2.63 6.64 -8.29
CA ALA A 143 -3.96 7.09 -7.85
C ALA A 143 -4.78 5.97 -7.18
N GLY A 144 -4.10 5.12 -6.40
CA GLY A 144 -4.73 4.40 -5.30
C GLY A 144 -5.05 5.33 -4.12
N GLN A 145 -5.54 4.74 -3.02
CA GLN A 145 -6.03 5.45 -1.82
C GLN A 145 -5.14 6.61 -1.32
N ALA A 146 -3.81 6.45 -1.36
CA ALA A 146 -2.89 7.50 -0.91
C ALA A 146 -2.79 8.67 -1.90
N GLY A 147 -2.69 8.39 -3.21
CA GLY A 147 -2.65 9.42 -4.25
C GLY A 147 -3.93 10.24 -4.28
N LEU A 148 -5.09 9.58 -4.18
CA LEU A 148 -6.39 10.24 -4.09
C LEU A 148 -6.52 11.11 -2.84
N SER A 149 -6.04 10.65 -1.68
CA SER A 149 -5.96 11.52 -0.51
C SER A 149 -5.02 12.71 -0.71
N GLY A 150 -3.89 12.55 -1.41
CA GLY A 150 -2.97 13.65 -1.74
C GLY A 150 -3.66 14.68 -2.63
N ALA A 151 -4.22 14.25 -3.75
CA ALA A 151 -4.96 15.05 -4.72
C ALA A 151 -6.15 15.79 -4.07
N TYR A 152 -6.92 15.13 -3.18
CA TYR A 152 -7.97 15.79 -2.42
C TYR A 152 -7.44 16.94 -1.55
N PHE A 153 -6.30 16.75 -0.85
CA PHE A 153 -5.74 17.83 -0.03
C PHE A 153 -5.12 18.96 -0.88
N LEU A 154 -4.57 18.68 -2.06
CA LEU A 154 -4.15 19.70 -3.04
C LEU A 154 -5.37 20.52 -3.50
N ARG A 155 -6.44 19.84 -3.95
CA ARG A 155 -7.70 20.46 -4.37
C ARG A 155 -8.32 21.33 -3.26
N ARG A 156 -8.38 20.79 -2.04
CA ARG A 156 -8.89 21.48 -0.85
C ARG A 156 -8.00 22.65 -0.40
N ALA A 157 -6.72 22.67 -0.77
CA ALA A 157 -5.84 23.81 -0.55
C ALA A 157 -6.04 24.96 -1.55
N GLY A 158 -6.93 24.80 -2.54
CA GLY A 158 -7.21 25.78 -3.59
C GLY A 158 -6.54 25.48 -4.92
N MET A 159 -5.68 24.47 -5.00
CA MET A 159 -5.00 24.09 -6.23
C MET A 159 -5.98 23.45 -7.23
N ARG A 160 -5.68 23.61 -8.51
CA ARG A 160 -6.51 23.20 -9.65
C ARG A 160 -5.81 22.09 -10.43
N PRO A 161 -6.46 20.95 -10.70
CA PRO A 161 -5.89 19.91 -11.54
C PRO A 161 -5.81 20.37 -13.00
N ASP A 162 -4.80 19.87 -13.71
CA ASP A 162 -4.37 20.26 -15.07
C ASP A 162 -3.82 21.70 -15.20
N GLU A 163 -3.72 22.45 -14.10
CA GLU A 163 -3.09 23.79 -14.06
C GLU A 163 -2.00 23.86 -13.00
N ASP A 164 -2.35 23.65 -11.73
CA ASP A 164 -1.42 23.75 -10.60
C ASP A 164 -0.87 22.35 -10.22
N PHE A 165 -1.63 21.27 -10.45
CA PHE A 165 -1.16 19.90 -10.23
C PHE A 165 -1.68 18.90 -11.26
N VAL A 166 -1.00 17.76 -11.39
CA VAL A 166 -1.43 16.62 -12.22
C VAL A 166 -1.45 15.33 -11.40
N VAL A 167 -2.35 14.40 -11.72
CA VAL A 167 -2.38 13.05 -11.15
C VAL A 167 -2.26 12.02 -12.27
N LEU A 168 -1.22 11.19 -12.22
CA LEU A 168 -0.88 10.19 -13.23
C LEU A 168 -0.99 8.78 -12.62
N ASP A 169 -1.65 7.84 -13.29
CA ASP A 169 -1.82 6.48 -12.78
C ASP A 169 -1.83 5.44 -13.91
N HIS A 170 -0.98 4.41 -13.76
CA HIS A 170 -0.78 3.36 -14.76
C HIS A 170 -1.95 2.37 -14.87
N SER A 171 -2.77 2.27 -13.83
CA SER A 171 -3.89 1.31 -13.78
C SER A 171 -4.97 1.67 -14.82
N PRO A 172 -5.72 0.69 -15.37
CA PRO A 172 -6.67 0.92 -16.46
C PRO A 172 -7.95 1.66 -16.04
N GLY A 173 -8.14 1.94 -14.75
CA GLY A 173 -9.29 2.67 -14.20
C GLY A 173 -9.13 2.99 -12.71
N PRO A 174 -10.17 3.52 -12.04
CA PRO A 174 -10.15 3.83 -10.60
C PRO A 174 -10.16 2.58 -9.70
N GLY A 175 -9.51 2.66 -8.53
CA GLY A 175 -9.39 1.56 -7.55
C GLY A 175 -7.95 1.18 -7.21
N GLY A 176 -7.01 1.38 -8.15
CA GLY A 176 -5.59 1.04 -7.98
C GLY A 176 -5.38 -0.42 -7.57
N ALA A 177 -4.49 -0.66 -6.60
CA ALA A 177 -4.10 -1.99 -6.12
C ALA A 177 -5.25 -2.93 -5.66
N TRP A 178 -6.47 -2.42 -5.46
CA TRP A 178 -7.64 -3.23 -5.15
C TRP A 178 -8.20 -3.99 -6.36
N GLN A 179 -8.04 -3.46 -7.57
CA GLN A 179 -8.49 -4.09 -8.83
C GLN A 179 -7.88 -5.47 -9.07
N TYR A 180 -6.61 -5.62 -8.67
CA TYR A 180 -5.81 -6.81 -8.93
C TYR A 180 -5.89 -7.88 -7.83
N ARG A 181 -6.63 -7.59 -6.75
CA ARG A 181 -6.91 -8.56 -5.68
C ARG A 181 -7.66 -9.76 -6.25
N TRP A 182 -7.59 -10.87 -5.53
CA TRP A 182 -8.23 -12.10 -5.96
C TRP A 182 -9.76 -11.95 -5.94
N PRO A 183 -10.49 -12.44 -6.96
CA PRO A 183 -11.94 -12.26 -7.08
C PRO A 183 -12.76 -12.69 -5.86
N THR A 184 -12.31 -13.72 -5.15
CA THR A 184 -12.96 -14.27 -3.94
C THR A 184 -12.76 -13.41 -2.68
N LEU A 185 -12.02 -12.29 -2.73
CA LEU A 185 -11.89 -11.35 -1.62
C LEU A 185 -13.13 -10.43 -1.53
N THR A 186 -14.18 -10.89 -0.83
CA THR A 186 -15.37 -10.07 -0.59
C THR A 186 -15.09 -8.86 0.31
N TYR A 187 -15.89 -7.79 0.18
CA TYR A 187 -15.69 -6.51 0.85
C TYR A 187 -15.65 -6.65 2.38
N GLY A 188 -16.56 -7.43 2.97
CA GLY A 188 -16.60 -7.72 4.40
C GLY A 188 -15.44 -8.61 4.90
N ARG A 189 -14.76 -9.32 4.00
CA ARG A 189 -13.54 -10.12 4.29
C ARG A 189 -12.25 -9.33 4.06
N ALA A 190 -12.31 -8.12 3.49
CA ALA A 190 -11.17 -7.23 3.40
C ALA A 190 -10.88 -6.56 4.76
N HIS A 191 -9.65 -6.74 5.27
CA HIS A 191 -9.25 -6.17 6.56
C HIS A 191 -9.00 -4.65 6.46
N GLY A 192 -10.09 -3.88 6.45
CA GLY A 192 -10.07 -2.42 6.51
C GLY A 192 -9.93 -1.73 5.16
N VAL A 193 -11.00 -1.75 4.35
CA VAL A 193 -11.27 -0.60 3.48
C VAL A 193 -11.87 0.49 4.37
N HIS A 194 -11.41 1.74 4.22
CA HIS A 194 -11.93 2.88 4.96
C HIS A 194 -12.17 4.06 4.02
N SER A 195 -12.99 5.00 4.47
CA SER A 195 -13.27 6.26 3.78
C SER A 195 -12.00 7.06 3.47
N LEU A 196 -11.94 7.59 2.25
CA LEU A 196 -11.05 8.66 1.83
C LEU A 196 -11.55 10.01 2.38
N PRO A 197 -10.68 11.02 2.55
CA PRO A 197 -11.06 12.24 3.25
C PRO A 197 -12.15 13.00 2.50
N GLY A 198 -13.25 13.32 3.18
CA GLY A 198 -14.33 14.14 2.65
C GLY A 198 -15.50 13.40 1.98
N MET A 199 -15.44 12.08 1.85
CA MET A 199 -16.56 11.26 1.35
C MET A 199 -16.55 9.91 2.06
N GLU A 200 -17.63 9.56 2.75
CA GLU A 200 -17.73 8.26 3.43
C GLU A 200 -17.95 7.09 2.46
N LEU A 201 -17.45 5.90 2.83
CA LEU A 201 -17.71 4.65 2.12
C LEU A 201 -18.92 3.95 2.74
N GLU A 202 -20.11 4.36 2.32
CA GLU A 202 -21.39 3.90 2.87
C GLU A 202 -22.05 2.81 2.00
N GLY A 203 -22.90 1.98 2.62
CA GLY A 203 -23.90 1.15 1.94
C GLY A 203 -23.39 0.00 1.07
N ALA A 204 -22.08 -0.29 1.08
CA ALA A 204 -21.51 -1.38 0.29
C ALA A 204 -21.85 -2.76 0.89
N ASP A 205 -22.38 -3.63 0.04
CA ASP A 205 -22.65 -5.05 0.30
C ASP A 205 -21.35 -5.80 0.72
N PRO A 206 -21.32 -6.48 1.89
CA PRO A 206 -20.14 -7.19 2.37
C PRO A 206 -19.74 -8.41 1.54
N ASP A 207 -20.65 -9.01 0.77
CA ASP A 207 -20.39 -10.21 -0.01
C ASP A 207 -19.96 -9.92 -1.47
N ARG A 208 -20.09 -8.67 -1.93
CA ARG A 208 -19.53 -8.24 -3.23
C ARG A 208 -17.99 -8.29 -3.25
N PRO A 209 -17.35 -8.54 -4.41
CA PRO A 209 -15.90 -8.47 -4.54
C PRO A 209 -15.33 -7.09 -4.19
N SER A 210 -14.28 -7.07 -3.36
CA SER A 210 -13.61 -5.82 -2.95
C SER A 210 -13.08 -5.00 -4.12
N ALA A 211 -12.66 -5.67 -5.20
CA ALA A 211 -12.17 -5.03 -6.41
C ALA A 211 -13.23 -4.12 -7.05
N GLU A 212 -14.49 -4.56 -7.09
CA GLU A 212 -15.60 -3.78 -7.63
C GLU A 212 -15.96 -2.61 -6.70
N VAL A 213 -16.22 -2.92 -5.42
CA VAL A 213 -16.67 -1.94 -4.43
C VAL A 213 -15.69 -0.77 -4.30
N VAL A 214 -14.39 -1.06 -4.28
CA VAL A 214 -13.35 -0.02 -4.17
C VAL A 214 -13.14 0.73 -5.49
N ALA A 215 -13.25 0.06 -6.65
CA ALA A 215 -13.19 0.73 -7.94
C ALA A 215 -14.36 1.73 -8.10
N GLU A 216 -15.60 1.30 -7.86
CA GLU A 216 -16.80 2.14 -7.88
C GLU A 216 -16.70 3.31 -6.90
N TYR A 217 -16.11 3.10 -5.73
CA TYR A 217 -15.93 4.15 -4.73
C TYR A 217 -14.89 5.19 -5.16
N PHE A 218 -13.72 4.78 -5.65
CA PHE A 218 -12.70 5.72 -6.12
C PHE A 218 -13.17 6.47 -7.39
N ASP A 219 -13.91 5.79 -8.27
CA ASP A 219 -14.55 6.36 -9.45
C ASP A 219 -15.57 7.47 -9.10
N ARG A 220 -16.37 7.27 -8.04
CA ARG A 220 -17.22 8.34 -7.46
C ARG A 220 -16.40 9.45 -6.82
N TYR A 221 -15.36 9.10 -6.06
CA TYR A 221 -14.49 10.04 -5.34
C TYR A 221 -13.78 11.03 -6.27
N GLU A 222 -13.17 10.51 -7.35
CA GLU A 222 -12.44 11.31 -8.34
C GLU A 222 -13.34 12.31 -9.06
N ARG A 223 -14.58 11.92 -9.39
CA ARG A 223 -15.58 12.84 -9.96
C ARG A 223 -16.05 13.89 -8.96
N ALA A 224 -16.37 13.49 -7.73
CA ALA A 224 -16.94 14.41 -6.73
C ALA A 224 -16.00 15.55 -6.33
N PHE A 225 -14.69 15.36 -6.45
CA PHE A 225 -13.68 16.37 -6.14
C PHE A 225 -12.96 16.94 -7.39
N ASP A 226 -13.40 16.57 -8.60
CA ASP A 226 -12.80 16.97 -9.89
C ASP A 226 -11.28 16.74 -9.89
N LEU A 227 -10.83 15.50 -9.58
CA LEU A 227 -9.41 15.18 -9.38
C LEU A 227 -8.63 14.88 -10.68
N ARG A 228 -9.35 14.62 -11.78
CA ARG A 228 -8.84 14.44 -13.15
C ARG A 228 -7.57 13.58 -13.25
N VAL A 229 -7.70 12.33 -12.81
CA VAL A 229 -6.61 11.36 -12.92
C VAL A 229 -6.44 10.93 -14.38
N HIS A 230 -5.23 11.10 -14.92
CA HIS A 230 -4.86 10.64 -16.25
C HIS A 230 -4.54 9.13 -16.19
N ARG A 231 -5.26 8.34 -16.99
CA ARG A 231 -5.14 6.87 -17.07
C ARG A 231 -5.32 6.32 -18.49
N PRO A 232 -4.66 5.19 -18.81
CA PRO A 232 -3.43 4.72 -18.16
C PRO A 232 -2.28 5.69 -18.48
N VAL A 233 -1.38 5.91 -17.52
CA VAL A 233 -0.10 6.63 -17.73
C VAL A 233 1.01 5.92 -16.96
N ASP A 234 1.97 5.35 -17.68
CA ASP A 234 3.13 4.65 -17.14
C ASP A 234 4.31 5.62 -16.97
N VAL A 235 4.50 6.14 -15.76
CA VAL A 235 5.66 6.98 -15.42
C VAL A 235 6.91 6.10 -15.32
N SER A 236 7.80 6.22 -16.29
CA SER A 236 9.00 5.40 -16.43
C SER A 236 10.16 5.92 -15.56
N THR A 237 10.30 7.23 -15.44
CA THR A 237 11.43 7.90 -14.79
C THR A 237 10.99 9.19 -14.09
N VAL A 238 11.60 9.48 -12.94
CA VAL A 238 11.73 10.83 -12.40
C VAL A 238 13.22 11.14 -12.24
N ARG A 239 13.64 12.33 -12.68
CA ARG A 239 15.03 12.82 -12.62
C ARG A 239 15.09 14.33 -12.40
N GLU A 240 16.27 14.87 -12.14
CA GLU A 240 16.47 16.31 -12.12
C GLU A 240 16.14 16.96 -13.48
N GLY A 241 15.58 18.16 -13.40
CA GLY A 241 15.15 18.98 -14.53
C GLY A 241 15.75 20.39 -14.51
N PRO A 242 15.33 21.24 -15.47
CA PRO A 242 15.68 22.66 -15.46
C PRO A 242 15.11 23.36 -14.23
N GLU A 243 15.71 24.49 -13.83
CA GLU A 243 15.14 25.43 -12.85
C GLU A 243 14.80 24.80 -11.48
N GLY A 244 15.50 23.72 -11.10
CA GLY A 244 15.26 22.98 -9.85
C GLY A 244 13.96 22.16 -9.83
N ARG A 245 13.28 22.00 -10.97
CA ARG A 245 12.10 21.15 -11.14
C ARG A 245 12.51 19.67 -11.27
N LEU A 246 11.60 18.77 -10.91
CA LEU A 246 11.69 17.33 -11.17
C LEU A 246 11.04 17.01 -12.52
N LEU A 247 11.77 16.41 -13.45
CA LEU A 247 11.19 15.90 -14.70
C LEU A 247 10.59 14.51 -14.47
N VAL A 248 9.28 14.41 -14.67
CA VAL A 248 8.47 13.19 -14.59
C VAL A 248 8.16 12.73 -16.02
N GLU A 249 8.79 11.63 -16.45
CA GLU A 249 8.69 11.10 -17.82
C GLU A 249 7.74 9.90 -17.87
N SER A 250 6.91 9.83 -18.92
CA SER A 250 5.94 8.76 -19.14
C SER A 250 5.67 8.49 -20.63
N ASP A 251 4.89 7.46 -20.92
CA ASP A 251 4.32 7.18 -22.24
C ASP A 251 3.37 8.28 -22.76
N ALA A 252 2.68 8.98 -21.87
CA ALA A 252 1.72 10.04 -22.21
C ALA A 252 2.34 11.44 -22.38
N GLY A 253 3.60 11.63 -21.96
CA GLY A 253 4.29 12.91 -22.00
C GLY A 253 5.31 13.11 -20.88
N THR A 254 5.78 14.35 -20.71
CA THR A 254 6.69 14.76 -19.64
C THR A 254 6.12 15.95 -18.89
N TRP A 255 6.27 15.97 -17.56
CA TRP A 255 5.94 17.12 -16.71
C TRP A 255 7.18 17.58 -15.96
N ALA A 256 7.35 18.90 -15.81
CA ALA A 256 8.33 19.46 -14.90
C ALA A 256 7.59 19.97 -13.65
N ALA A 257 7.82 19.32 -12.51
CA ALA A 257 7.09 19.57 -11.27
C ALA A 257 8.00 20.19 -10.20
N ARG A 258 7.52 21.21 -9.49
CA ARG A 258 8.28 21.83 -8.39
C ARG A 258 8.28 20.96 -7.11
N ALA A 259 7.27 20.12 -6.93
CA ALA A 259 7.23 19.07 -5.90
C ALA A 259 6.55 17.78 -6.42
N LEU A 260 6.82 16.67 -5.74
CA LEU A 260 6.32 15.34 -6.10
C LEU A 260 5.64 14.65 -4.90
N ILE A 261 4.41 14.20 -5.08
CA ILE A 261 3.75 13.21 -4.23
C ILE A 261 3.83 11.86 -4.93
N ASN A 262 4.70 10.97 -4.47
CA ASN A 262 4.76 9.61 -4.98
C ASN A 262 3.91 8.66 -4.11
N ALA A 263 2.93 8.02 -4.73
CA ALA A 263 1.88 7.23 -4.10
C ALA A 263 1.62 5.87 -4.79
N THR A 264 2.54 5.40 -5.63
CA THR A 264 2.45 4.14 -6.41
C THR A 264 2.42 2.85 -5.59
N GLY A 265 2.55 2.90 -4.26
CA GLY A 265 2.33 1.77 -3.37
C GLY A 265 3.30 0.60 -3.61
N THR A 266 2.78 -0.64 -3.55
CA THR A 266 3.61 -1.85 -3.48
C THR A 266 3.23 -2.98 -4.45
N TRP A 267 2.04 -2.93 -5.04
CA TRP A 267 1.42 -4.12 -5.65
C TRP A 267 2.23 -4.73 -6.80
N ASP A 268 2.81 -3.90 -7.66
CA ASP A 268 3.55 -4.32 -8.86
C ASP A 268 4.95 -4.88 -8.53
N ARG A 269 5.28 -4.96 -7.22
CA ARG A 269 6.53 -5.47 -6.68
C ARG A 269 6.33 -6.65 -5.73
N PRO A 270 5.74 -7.77 -6.19
CA PRO A 270 5.65 -9.00 -5.41
C PRO A 270 7.04 -9.47 -4.98
N PHE A 271 7.17 -9.95 -3.73
CA PHE A 271 8.44 -10.37 -3.18
C PHE A 271 8.44 -11.88 -2.88
N VAL A 272 8.98 -12.65 -3.83
CA VAL A 272 9.43 -14.02 -3.57
C VAL A 272 10.87 -13.96 -3.05
N PRO A 273 11.18 -14.50 -1.85
CA PRO A 273 12.56 -14.63 -1.38
C PRO A 273 13.28 -15.76 -2.12
N ARG A 274 14.60 -15.64 -2.30
CA ARG A 274 15.42 -16.71 -2.88
C ARG A 274 15.69 -17.79 -1.82
N TYR A 275 15.49 -19.05 -2.19
CA TYR A 275 15.81 -20.25 -1.41
C TYR A 275 16.55 -21.26 -2.29
N SER A 276 17.37 -22.12 -1.67
CA SER A 276 18.06 -23.22 -2.34
C SER A 276 17.07 -24.20 -2.96
N GLY A 277 17.34 -24.69 -4.17
CA GLY A 277 16.53 -25.72 -4.85
C GLY A 277 15.20 -25.24 -5.43
N GLN A 278 14.85 -23.95 -5.33
CA GLN A 278 13.68 -23.36 -6.01
C GLN A 278 13.64 -23.62 -7.52
N GLU A 279 14.79 -23.82 -8.15
CA GLU A 279 14.96 -24.11 -9.57
C GLU A 279 14.75 -25.58 -9.95
N VAL A 280 14.77 -26.51 -8.99
CA VAL A 280 14.52 -27.95 -9.26
C VAL A 280 13.10 -28.39 -8.92
N PHE A 281 12.34 -27.58 -8.17
CA PHE A 281 10.95 -27.85 -7.82
C PHE A 281 10.07 -27.99 -9.08
N ARG A 282 9.53 -29.20 -9.28
CA ARG A 282 8.69 -29.58 -10.41
C ARG A 282 7.25 -29.07 -10.27
N GLY A 283 6.83 -28.74 -9.05
CA GLY A 283 5.54 -28.14 -8.76
C GLY A 283 5.47 -26.64 -9.11
N ARG A 284 4.31 -26.02 -8.88
CA ARG A 284 4.06 -24.61 -9.20
C ARG A 284 4.52 -23.69 -8.06
N GLN A 285 5.28 -22.65 -8.38
CA GLN A 285 5.53 -21.54 -7.46
C GLN A 285 4.63 -20.35 -7.84
N LEU A 286 3.90 -19.80 -6.88
CA LEU A 286 2.94 -18.73 -7.10
C LEU A 286 3.06 -17.65 -6.02
N HIS A 287 3.11 -16.37 -6.38
CA HIS A 287 2.92 -15.29 -5.43
C HIS A 287 1.43 -14.91 -5.34
N THR A 288 0.96 -14.45 -4.19
CA THR A 288 -0.48 -14.10 -3.98
C THR A 288 -1.04 -13.02 -4.91
N ALA A 289 -0.18 -12.29 -5.63
CA ALA A 289 -0.59 -11.38 -6.71
C ALA A 289 -1.18 -12.10 -7.94
N GLY A 290 -0.87 -13.39 -8.12
CA GLY A 290 -1.37 -14.25 -9.20
C GLY A 290 -2.40 -15.29 -8.76
N TYR A 291 -2.87 -15.28 -7.51
CA TYR A 291 -3.95 -16.14 -7.03
C TYR A 291 -5.29 -15.68 -7.61
N ARG A 292 -6.13 -16.61 -8.11
CA ARG A 292 -7.43 -16.28 -8.72
C ARG A 292 -8.64 -16.96 -8.08
N GLY A 293 -8.46 -18.01 -7.31
CA GLY A 293 -9.49 -18.68 -6.50
C GLY A 293 -8.90 -19.91 -5.81
N ARG A 294 -9.65 -20.57 -4.92
CA ARG A 294 -9.21 -21.83 -4.30
C ARG A 294 -9.32 -23.03 -5.26
N GLU A 295 -10.16 -22.89 -6.28
CA GLU A 295 -10.53 -23.90 -7.26
C GLU A 295 -9.33 -24.35 -8.13
N GLU A 296 -8.35 -23.47 -8.38
CA GLU A 296 -7.11 -23.83 -9.10
C GLU A 296 -6.19 -24.76 -8.28
N PHE A 297 -6.49 -24.98 -6.99
CA PHE A 297 -5.77 -25.84 -6.05
C PHE A 297 -6.51 -27.15 -5.73
N ALA A 298 -7.68 -27.38 -6.34
CA ALA A 298 -8.46 -28.61 -6.16
C ALA A 298 -7.59 -29.87 -6.29
N GLY A 299 -7.64 -30.74 -5.27
CA GLY A 299 -6.91 -32.01 -5.22
C GLY A 299 -5.42 -31.92 -4.84
N LYS A 300 -4.87 -30.73 -4.56
CA LYS A 300 -3.42 -30.51 -4.38
C LYS A 300 -3.01 -30.29 -2.93
N HIS A 301 -1.73 -30.53 -2.63
CA HIS A 301 -1.07 -30.11 -1.39
C HIS A 301 -0.39 -28.74 -1.60
N VAL A 302 -0.76 -27.76 -0.78
CA VAL A 302 -0.30 -26.35 -0.92
C VAL A 302 0.52 -25.89 0.30
N ILE A 303 1.81 -25.62 0.10
CA ILE A 303 2.63 -24.96 1.11
C ILE A 303 2.38 -23.45 1.06
N VAL A 304 1.80 -22.89 2.12
CA VAL A 304 1.54 -21.44 2.22
C VAL A 304 2.68 -20.79 3.00
N VAL A 305 3.50 -19.97 2.34
CA VAL A 305 4.67 -19.32 2.92
C VAL A 305 4.37 -17.86 3.28
N GLY A 306 4.19 -17.56 4.56
CA GLY A 306 4.02 -16.19 5.04
C GLY A 306 3.24 -16.09 6.35
N GLY A 307 3.67 -15.21 7.27
CA GLY A 307 3.03 -15.00 8.58
C GLY A 307 2.18 -13.72 8.65
N GLY A 308 1.49 -13.35 7.57
CA GLY A 308 0.70 -12.12 7.49
C GLY A 308 -0.74 -12.34 7.06
N THR A 309 -1.55 -11.29 7.11
CA THR A 309 -3.01 -11.33 6.93
C THR A 309 -3.43 -12.11 5.69
N SER A 310 -2.87 -11.79 4.52
CA SER A 310 -3.19 -12.49 3.27
C SER A 310 -2.74 -13.95 3.22
N ALA A 311 -1.77 -14.36 4.04
CA ALA A 311 -1.42 -15.77 4.17
C ALA A 311 -2.51 -16.52 4.96
N VAL A 312 -2.95 -15.96 6.09
CA VAL A 312 -4.00 -16.56 6.93
C VAL A 312 -5.36 -16.58 6.22
N GLN A 313 -5.72 -15.50 5.51
CA GLN A 313 -6.94 -15.45 4.68
C GLN A 313 -6.95 -16.59 3.65
N LEU A 314 -5.89 -16.69 2.84
CA LEU A 314 -5.80 -17.69 1.76
C LEU A 314 -5.64 -19.13 2.31
N LEU A 315 -4.96 -19.29 3.45
CA LEU A 315 -4.86 -20.58 4.15
C LEU A 315 -6.22 -21.08 4.65
N MET A 316 -7.09 -20.19 5.14
CA MET A 316 -8.48 -20.56 5.46
C MET A 316 -9.29 -20.81 4.19
N GLU A 317 -9.21 -19.92 3.19
CA GLU A 317 -9.92 -20.05 1.91
C GLU A 317 -9.58 -21.35 1.16
N LEU A 318 -8.33 -21.83 1.25
CA LEU A 318 -7.89 -23.09 0.65
C LEU A 318 -8.48 -24.35 1.31
N HIS A 319 -9.09 -24.26 2.49
CA HIS A 319 -9.82 -25.38 3.12
C HIS A 319 -11.34 -25.31 2.90
N GLU A 320 -11.86 -24.26 2.26
CA GLU A 320 -13.28 -24.19 1.89
C GLU A 320 -13.58 -25.16 0.73
N PRO A 321 -14.82 -25.68 0.58
CA PRO A 321 -15.16 -26.69 -0.42
C PRO A 321 -14.73 -26.31 -1.84
N GLY A 322 -14.03 -27.24 -2.52
CA GLY A 322 -13.38 -27.02 -3.81
C GLY A 322 -11.95 -26.47 -3.74
N GLY A 323 -11.41 -26.25 -2.54
CA GLY A 323 -10.02 -25.87 -2.31
C GLY A 323 -9.01 -27.02 -2.34
N ALA A 324 -7.88 -26.82 -1.67
CA ALA A 324 -6.77 -27.78 -1.59
C ALA A 324 -7.16 -29.08 -0.87
N ALA A 325 -6.53 -30.19 -1.26
CA ALA A 325 -6.66 -31.45 -0.54
C ALA A 325 -5.90 -31.45 0.80
N ALA A 326 -4.78 -30.73 0.85
CA ALA A 326 -3.99 -30.49 2.05
C ALA A 326 -3.27 -29.15 1.98
N THR A 327 -2.88 -28.59 3.11
CA THR A 327 -1.98 -27.43 3.16
C THR A 327 -0.90 -27.60 4.20
N THR A 328 0.13 -26.74 4.15
CA THR A 328 1.14 -26.65 5.21
C THR A 328 1.56 -25.21 5.38
N TRP A 329 1.39 -24.66 6.58
CA TRP A 329 1.69 -23.26 6.84
C TRP A 329 3.12 -23.07 7.35
N VAL A 330 3.90 -22.30 6.59
CA VAL A 330 5.34 -22.09 6.83
C VAL A 330 5.60 -20.61 7.10
N THR A 331 6.25 -20.30 8.22
CA THR A 331 6.64 -18.92 8.53
C THR A 331 8.05 -18.77 9.10
N ARG A 332 8.73 -17.68 8.71
CA ARG A 332 10.07 -17.31 9.21
C ARG A 332 10.11 -16.93 10.70
N ARG A 333 8.98 -16.52 11.28
CA ARG A 333 8.80 -16.22 12.71
C ARG A 333 7.39 -16.62 13.14
N PRO A 334 7.17 -17.07 14.38
CA PRO A 334 5.82 -17.21 14.94
C PRO A 334 4.98 -15.94 14.69
N PRO A 335 3.74 -16.05 14.18
CA PRO A 335 2.81 -14.94 14.13
C PRO A 335 2.53 -14.43 15.54
N VAL A 336 2.47 -13.11 15.69
CA VAL A 336 2.01 -12.46 16.93
C VAL A 336 0.55 -12.10 16.74
N TYR A 337 -0.33 -12.67 17.56
CA TYR A 337 -1.75 -12.37 17.57
C TYR A 337 -2.09 -11.34 18.65
N HIS A 338 -3.17 -10.57 18.44
CA HIS A 338 -3.81 -9.79 19.50
C HIS A 338 -5.29 -10.11 19.56
N SER A 339 -5.86 -10.10 20.76
CA SER A 339 -7.30 -10.16 21.01
C SER A 339 -7.85 -8.76 21.31
N GLY A 340 -9.17 -8.59 21.20
CA GLY A 340 -9.84 -7.32 21.45
C GLY A 340 -9.61 -6.24 20.37
N PRO A 341 -10.21 -5.05 20.55
CA PRO A 341 -10.22 -3.99 19.56
C PRO A 341 -8.83 -3.34 19.38
N PHE A 342 -8.42 -3.15 18.12
CA PHE A 342 -7.22 -2.40 17.79
C PHE A 342 -7.51 -0.88 17.88
N GLY A 343 -7.31 -0.32 19.07
CA GLY A 343 -7.61 1.08 19.38
C GLY A 343 -6.62 2.10 18.79
N GLU A 344 -6.94 3.39 18.97
CA GLU A 344 -6.07 4.47 18.48
C GLU A 344 -4.66 4.44 19.06
N GLU A 345 -4.49 4.00 20.30
CA GLU A 345 -3.20 3.99 20.98
C GLU A 345 -2.26 2.94 20.39
N GLN A 346 -2.78 1.73 20.16
CA GLN A 346 -2.09 0.67 19.41
C GLN A 346 -1.74 1.15 17.99
N GLY A 347 -2.65 1.89 17.34
CA GLY A 347 -2.41 2.53 16.05
C GLY A 347 -1.31 3.60 16.09
N ARG A 348 -1.26 4.44 17.13
CA ARG A 348 -0.19 5.44 17.34
C ARG A 348 1.16 4.77 17.58
N ALA A 349 1.20 3.74 18.43
CA ALA A 349 2.42 2.98 18.72
C ALA A 349 2.96 2.26 17.48
N ALA A 350 2.10 1.59 16.72
CA ALA A 350 2.47 0.92 15.47
C ALA A 350 3.03 1.91 14.42
N VAL A 351 2.42 3.10 14.28
CA VAL A 351 2.95 4.16 13.40
C VAL A 351 4.32 4.66 13.88
N ALA A 352 4.49 4.93 15.18
CA ALA A 352 5.75 5.39 15.74
C ALA A 352 6.91 4.39 15.51
N LEU A 353 6.66 3.10 15.62
CA LEU A 353 7.65 2.04 15.35
C LEU A 353 8.11 2.04 13.89
N VAL A 354 7.23 2.29 12.92
CA VAL A 354 7.61 2.34 11.50
C VAL A 354 8.23 3.69 11.14
N GLU A 355 7.75 4.80 11.74
CA GLU A 355 8.39 6.11 11.62
C GLU A 355 9.86 6.07 12.07
N GLU A 356 10.15 5.52 13.26
CA GLU A 356 11.52 5.34 13.75
C GLU A 356 12.40 4.55 12.76
N ARG A 357 11.80 3.57 12.07
CA ARG A 357 12.51 2.75 11.11
C ARG A 357 12.88 3.53 9.83
N VAL A 358 11.95 4.32 9.28
CA VAL A 358 12.22 5.12 8.07
C VAL A 358 13.07 6.36 8.34
N LYS A 359 13.00 6.95 9.55
CA LYS A 359 13.91 8.02 10.00
C LYS A 359 15.38 7.58 10.02
N ARG A 360 15.61 6.26 10.24
CA ARG A 360 16.93 5.60 10.19
C ARG A 360 17.33 5.11 8.79
N GLY A 361 16.54 5.39 7.75
CA GLY A 361 16.82 4.96 6.37
C GLY A 361 16.69 3.45 6.13
N LEU A 362 15.97 2.74 7.01
CA LEU A 362 15.72 1.30 6.87
C LEU A 362 14.37 1.06 6.16
N PRO A 363 14.23 0.04 5.30
CA PRO A 363 12.95 -0.31 4.70
C PRO A 363 11.88 -0.61 5.77
N PRO A 364 10.62 -0.17 5.58
CA PRO A 364 9.54 -0.54 6.48
C PRO A 364 9.32 -2.06 6.49
N GLN A 365 8.81 -2.58 7.61
CA GLN A 365 8.42 -3.98 7.72
C GLN A 365 6.93 -4.16 7.37
N SER A 366 6.45 -5.41 7.36
CA SER A 366 5.03 -5.70 7.16
C SER A 366 4.19 -5.11 8.30
N VAL A 367 2.95 -4.67 8.00
CA VAL A 367 2.02 -4.08 8.97
C VAL A 367 1.85 -4.99 10.19
N VAL A 368 1.66 -6.29 9.98
CA VAL A 368 1.48 -7.30 11.05
C VAL A 368 2.70 -7.45 11.98
N SER A 369 3.88 -6.94 11.62
CA SER A 369 5.05 -6.94 12.51
C SER A 369 5.14 -5.73 13.44
N VAL A 370 4.20 -4.77 13.33
CA VAL A 370 3.99 -3.70 14.31
C VAL A 370 2.55 -3.66 14.88
N THR A 371 1.56 -4.24 14.19
CA THR A 371 0.18 -4.38 14.70
C THR A 371 -0.12 -5.74 15.34
N GLY A 372 0.62 -6.79 14.97
CA GLY A 372 0.16 -8.17 15.12
C GLY A 372 -0.92 -8.54 14.10
N LEU A 373 -1.47 -9.75 14.24
CA LEU A 373 -2.69 -10.22 13.57
C LEU A 373 -3.88 -10.11 14.54
N PRO A 374 -5.02 -9.52 14.13
CA PRO A 374 -6.24 -9.61 14.93
C PRO A 374 -6.72 -11.06 14.96
N MET A 375 -6.89 -11.64 16.14
CA MET A 375 -7.57 -12.92 16.27
C MET A 375 -9.07 -12.70 16.05
N THR A 376 -9.64 -13.37 15.06
CA THR A 376 -11.07 -13.36 14.75
C THR A 376 -11.65 -14.75 15.02
N GLU A 377 -12.95 -14.86 15.28
CA GLU A 377 -13.58 -16.16 15.52
C GLU A 377 -13.33 -17.17 14.38
N ALA A 378 -13.25 -16.70 13.13
CA ALA A 378 -12.95 -17.53 11.97
C ALA A 378 -11.52 -18.11 12.06
N MET A 379 -10.55 -17.34 12.57
CA MET A 379 -9.20 -17.80 12.84
C MET A 379 -9.13 -18.71 14.08
N GLU A 380 -9.97 -18.50 15.09
CA GLU A 380 -10.06 -19.40 16.24
C GLU A 380 -10.61 -20.76 15.84
N ARG A 381 -11.74 -20.79 15.11
CA ARG A 381 -12.30 -22.00 14.47
C ARG A 381 -11.32 -22.65 13.50
N ALA A 382 -10.50 -21.89 12.78
CA ALA A 382 -9.46 -22.47 11.93
C ALA A 382 -8.33 -23.12 12.76
N ARG A 383 -7.88 -22.48 13.84
CA ARG A 383 -6.89 -23.04 14.77
C ARG A 383 -7.39 -24.31 15.47
N GLU A 384 -8.66 -24.35 15.85
CA GLU A 384 -9.30 -25.55 16.44
C GLU A 384 -9.34 -26.74 15.48
N ARG A 385 -9.36 -26.48 14.16
CA ARG A 385 -9.28 -27.50 13.09
C ARG A 385 -7.84 -27.77 12.61
N GLY A 386 -6.81 -27.33 13.34
CA GLY A 386 -5.39 -27.49 12.96
C GLY A 386 -4.92 -26.63 11.77
N ILE A 387 -5.81 -25.90 11.09
CA ILE A 387 -5.51 -25.12 9.86
C ILE A 387 -4.43 -24.06 10.11
N LEU A 388 -4.32 -23.54 11.34
CA LEU A 388 -3.32 -22.54 11.73
C LEU A 388 -2.11 -23.12 12.48
N GLU A 389 -1.87 -24.43 12.36
CA GLU A 389 -0.62 -25.06 12.81
C GLU A 389 0.56 -24.64 11.92
N ARG A 390 1.67 -24.27 12.55
CA ARG A 390 2.70 -23.42 11.93
C ARG A 390 4.09 -24.04 12.03
N LEU A 391 4.61 -24.50 10.90
CA LEU A 391 5.99 -24.97 10.80
C LEU A 391 7.00 -23.80 10.75
N PRO A 392 8.24 -24.01 11.23
CA PRO A 392 9.35 -23.11 10.96
C PRO A 392 9.62 -23.05 9.44
N MET A 393 10.38 -22.05 9.01
CA MET A 393 10.87 -21.98 7.63
C MET A 393 11.66 -23.25 7.28
N PHE A 394 11.41 -23.82 6.09
CA PHE A 394 12.25 -24.89 5.54
C PHE A 394 13.63 -24.37 5.14
N ASP A 395 14.59 -25.29 5.07
CA ASP A 395 15.99 -24.99 4.75
C ASP A 395 16.28 -25.19 3.25
N LEU A 396 15.59 -26.15 2.62
CA LEU A 396 15.74 -26.53 1.22
C LEU A 396 14.37 -26.74 0.55
N ILE A 397 14.24 -26.35 -0.71
CA ILE A 397 13.18 -26.80 -1.61
C ILE A 397 13.73 -27.97 -2.42
N THR A 398 13.00 -29.08 -2.50
CA THR A 398 13.37 -30.28 -3.24
C THR A 398 12.70 -30.30 -4.62
N GLU A 399 12.82 -31.38 -5.38
CA GLU A 399 12.15 -31.49 -6.68
C GLU A 399 10.62 -31.65 -6.56
N ASP A 400 10.14 -32.07 -5.40
CA ASP A 400 8.80 -32.58 -5.11
C ASP A 400 8.14 -31.92 -3.87
N GLY A 401 8.87 -31.06 -3.16
CA GLY A 401 8.44 -30.54 -1.87
C GLY A 401 9.47 -29.62 -1.21
N VAL A 402 9.54 -29.69 0.12
CA VAL A 402 10.48 -28.93 0.96
C VAL A 402 11.01 -29.79 2.10
N SER A 403 12.21 -29.46 2.61
CA SER A 403 12.81 -30.17 3.74
C SER A 403 13.48 -29.24 4.76
N TRP A 404 13.60 -29.76 5.98
CA TRP A 404 14.20 -29.12 7.15
C TRP A 404 15.45 -29.89 7.59
N ALA A 405 16.37 -29.21 8.27
CA ALA A 405 17.58 -29.80 8.84
C ALA A 405 17.32 -30.85 9.95
N ASP A 406 16.09 -30.95 10.46
CA ASP A 406 15.66 -32.01 11.40
C ASP A 406 15.21 -33.31 10.70
N GLY A 407 15.37 -33.40 9.38
CA GLY A 407 15.02 -34.56 8.57
C GLY A 407 13.55 -34.61 8.12
N ARG A 408 12.70 -33.66 8.54
CA ARG A 408 11.34 -33.54 8.02
C ARG A 408 11.38 -33.20 6.53
N HIS A 409 10.52 -33.87 5.77
CA HIS A 409 10.19 -33.53 4.39
C HIS A 409 8.67 -33.42 4.25
N VAL A 410 8.21 -32.50 3.39
CA VAL A 410 6.79 -32.32 3.02
C VAL A 410 6.72 -32.17 1.51
N THR A 411 6.08 -33.13 0.83
CA THR A 411 5.75 -33.06 -0.60
C THR A 411 4.70 -31.96 -0.85
N ALA A 412 4.73 -31.33 -2.03
CA ALA A 412 3.71 -30.35 -2.42
C ALA A 412 3.64 -30.12 -3.93
N ASP A 413 2.43 -29.97 -4.46
CA ASP A 413 2.22 -29.55 -5.85
C ASP A 413 2.43 -28.04 -6.04
N VAL A 414 2.22 -27.24 -4.98
CA VAL A 414 2.26 -25.78 -5.06
C VAL A 414 2.90 -25.14 -3.82
N ILE A 415 3.81 -24.19 -4.06
CA ILE A 415 4.30 -23.25 -3.03
C ILE A 415 3.66 -21.87 -3.28
N LEU A 416 2.76 -21.48 -2.38
CA LEU A 416 2.06 -20.20 -2.38
C LEU A 416 2.82 -19.18 -1.51
N TRP A 417 3.62 -18.34 -2.17
CA TRP A 417 4.38 -17.26 -1.58
C TRP A 417 3.45 -16.10 -1.18
N ALA A 418 3.01 -16.09 0.08
CA ALA A 418 2.33 -14.99 0.74
C ALA A 418 3.32 -14.07 1.49
N THR A 419 4.51 -13.88 0.91
CA THR A 419 5.67 -13.20 1.49
C THR A 419 5.64 -11.68 1.35
N GLY A 420 4.67 -11.13 0.63
CA GLY A 420 4.35 -9.70 0.60
C GLY A 420 5.03 -8.96 -0.55
N PHE A 421 5.17 -7.64 -0.42
CA PHE A 421 5.52 -6.76 -1.53
C PHE A 421 6.60 -5.75 -1.14
N ARG A 422 7.40 -5.32 -2.11
CA ARG A 422 8.35 -4.19 -1.98
C ARG A 422 7.67 -2.89 -2.41
N ALA A 423 8.34 -1.76 -2.21
CA ALA A 423 7.87 -0.47 -2.68
C ALA A 423 8.11 -0.30 -4.20
N ALA A 424 7.09 0.15 -4.94
CA ALA A 424 7.21 0.52 -6.35
C ALA A 424 7.89 1.91 -6.45
N LEU A 425 9.22 1.91 -6.60
CA LEU A 425 10.07 3.11 -6.50
C LEU A 425 11.29 3.05 -7.46
N ASP A 426 11.17 2.36 -8.60
CA ASP A 426 12.30 2.21 -9.54
C ASP A 426 12.34 3.33 -10.60
N HIS A 427 11.21 3.94 -10.91
CA HIS A 427 11.15 5.22 -11.64
C HIS A 427 11.87 6.34 -10.88
N LEU A 428 11.94 6.27 -9.54
CA LEU A 428 12.74 7.20 -8.71
C LEU A 428 14.23 6.81 -8.58
N ALA A 429 14.70 5.76 -9.27
CA ALA A 429 16.09 5.31 -9.14
C ALA A 429 17.16 6.34 -9.58
N PRO A 430 16.97 7.15 -10.66
CA PRO A 430 17.94 8.16 -11.08
C PRO A 430 18.16 9.30 -10.08
N LEU A 431 17.27 9.46 -9.10
CA LEU A 431 17.41 10.43 -8.01
C LEU A 431 18.24 9.89 -6.82
N HIS A 432 18.70 8.64 -6.89
CA HIS A 432 19.61 8.00 -5.92
C HIS A 432 19.16 8.05 -4.43
N LEU A 433 17.86 8.25 -4.16
CA LEU A 433 17.28 8.52 -2.82
C LEU A 433 17.45 7.41 -1.76
N ARG A 434 17.98 6.23 -2.12
CA ARG A 434 18.11 5.07 -1.21
C ARG A 434 19.44 5.14 -0.46
N GLY A 435 19.36 5.25 0.87
CA GLY A 435 20.55 5.26 1.73
C GLY A 435 21.17 3.87 1.92
N SER A 436 22.34 3.80 2.55
CA SER A 436 23.09 2.56 2.82
C SER A 436 22.31 1.52 3.65
N GLY A 437 21.29 1.93 4.40
CA GLY A 437 20.33 1.04 5.08
C GLY A 437 19.35 0.30 4.15
N GLY A 438 19.38 0.57 2.84
CA GLY A 438 18.55 -0.05 1.81
C GLY A 438 17.15 0.58 1.65
N GLY A 439 16.78 1.54 2.49
CA GLY A 439 15.53 2.30 2.41
C GLY A 439 15.78 3.75 2.00
N ILE A 440 14.70 4.46 1.66
CA ILE A 440 14.72 5.92 1.54
C ILE A 440 14.50 6.51 2.94
N ARG A 441 15.36 7.44 3.37
CA ARG A 441 15.23 8.11 4.66
C ARG A 441 14.13 9.17 4.57
N LEU A 442 13.20 9.15 5.53
CA LEU A 442 12.12 10.14 5.62
C LEU A 442 12.28 11.07 6.82
N GLU A 443 11.77 12.29 6.66
CA GLU A 443 11.55 13.28 7.72
C GLU A 443 10.06 13.50 7.95
N GLY A 444 9.67 13.64 9.21
CA GLY A 444 8.26 13.61 9.59
C GLY A 444 7.59 12.31 9.16
N LEU A 445 6.43 12.42 8.51
CA LEU A 445 5.62 11.28 8.06
C LEU A 445 5.83 10.94 6.57
N THR A 446 6.36 11.87 5.75
CA THR A 446 6.26 11.77 4.28
C THR A 446 7.46 12.28 3.48
N ARG A 447 8.14 13.35 3.92
CA ARG A 447 9.16 14.05 3.13
C ARG A 447 10.45 13.22 3.03
N VAL A 448 11.08 13.17 1.86
CA VAL A 448 12.38 12.52 1.68
C VAL A 448 13.50 13.40 2.25
N ALA A 449 14.40 12.81 3.05
CA ALA A 449 15.48 13.55 3.71
C ALA A 449 16.60 14.00 2.75
N ALA A 450 16.74 13.33 1.60
CA ALA A 450 17.71 13.69 0.56
C ALA A 450 17.17 14.74 -0.43
N ASP A 451 15.85 14.89 -0.53
CA ASP A 451 15.20 15.86 -1.41
C ASP A 451 13.86 16.33 -0.80
N PRO A 452 13.76 17.58 -0.30
CA PRO A 452 12.56 18.09 0.33
C PRO A 452 11.40 18.34 -0.64
N ARG A 453 11.62 18.29 -1.97
CA ARG A 453 10.55 18.36 -2.98
C ARG A 453 9.70 17.09 -3.03
N ILE A 454 10.22 15.96 -2.52
CA ILE A 454 9.64 14.62 -2.71
C ILE A 454 8.98 14.13 -1.43
N HIS A 455 7.73 13.69 -1.57
CA HIS A 455 6.91 13.11 -0.51
C HIS A 455 6.46 11.69 -0.88
N LEU A 456 6.76 10.70 -0.04
CA LEU A 456 6.30 9.32 -0.21
C LEU A 456 5.08 9.07 0.69
N ILE A 457 3.95 8.69 0.10
CA ILE A 457 2.70 8.38 0.82
C ILE A 457 2.10 7.05 0.36
N GLY A 458 1.37 6.34 1.23
CA GLY A 458 0.92 4.96 0.95
C GLY A 458 1.98 3.89 1.23
N TYR A 459 3.13 4.28 1.80
CA TYR A 459 4.22 3.38 2.18
C TYR A 459 4.35 3.30 3.70
N GLY A 460 4.82 2.16 4.22
CA GLY A 460 5.24 1.98 5.62
C GLY A 460 4.20 2.50 6.63
N PRO A 461 4.49 3.58 7.39
CA PRO A 461 3.58 4.12 8.40
C PRO A 461 2.26 4.66 7.81
N SER A 462 2.20 4.87 6.49
CA SER A 462 1.06 5.42 5.76
C SER A 462 0.37 4.42 4.81
N ALA A 463 0.69 3.13 4.89
CA ALA A 463 0.17 2.12 3.95
C ALA A 463 -1.33 1.78 4.14
N SER A 464 -1.88 1.89 5.35
CA SER A 464 -3.32 1.79 5.57
C SER A 464 -4.04 3.09 5.18
N THR A 465 -5.31 3.02 4.79
CA THR A 465 -6.06 4.23 4.36
C THR A 465 -6.10 5.32 5.43
N ILE A 466 -6.26 4.96 6.72
CA ILE A 466 -6.20 5.91 7.83
C ILE A 466 -4.81 6.58 7.93
N GLY A 467 -3.73 5.82 7.69
CA GLY A 467 -2.37 6.35 7.63
C GLY A 467 -2.16 7.26 6.41
N ALA A 468 -2.66 6.84 5.24
CA ALA A 468 -2.62 7.59 4.00
C ALA A 468 -3.35 8.93 4.10
N ASN A 469 -4.54 8.96 4.71
CA ASN A 469 -5.34 10.17 4.93
C ASN A 469 -4.62 11.22 5.80
N ARG A 470 -3.78 10.77 6.76
CA ARG A 470 -2.91 11.67 7.54
C ARG A 470 -1.68 12.10 6.73
N ALA A 471 -1.07 11.17 6.00
CA ALA A 471 0.11 11.42 5.17
C ALA A 471 -0.17 12.43 4.05
N GLY A 472 -1.25 12.26 3.28
CA GLY A 472 -1.65 13.20 2.22
C GLY A 472 -1.85 14.62 2.76
N ARG A 473 -2.46 14.77 3.94
CA ARG A 473 -2.62 16.08 4.60
C ARG A 473 -1.27 16.69 5.00
N SER A 474 -0.36 15.88 5.54
CA SER A 474 0.97 16.33 5.97
C SER A 474 1.83 16.74 4.77
N ALA A 475 1.88 15.90 3.74
CA ALA A 475 2.59 16.15 2.49
C ALA A 475 2.15 17.46 1.84
N VAL A 476 0.84 17.67 1.65
CA VAL A 476 0.33 18.92 1.05
C VAL A 476 0.66 20.15 1.91
N ARG A 477 0.58 20.06 3.24
CA ARG A 477 0.99 21.15 4.14
C ARG A 477 2.49 21.47 4.02
N GLU A 478 3.32 20.44 3.92
CA GLU A 478 4.79 20.58 3.81
C GLU A 478 5.21 21.11 2.44
N ILE A 479 4.60 20.60 1.34
CA ILE A 479 4.73 21.14 -0.01
C ILE A 479 4.31 22.61 -0.06
N ARG A 480 3.19 22.98 0.59
CA ARG A 480 2.76 24.39 0.61
C ARG A 480 3.79 25.30 1.29
N ALA A 481 4.38 24.87 2.39
CA ALA A 481 5.43 25.62 3.09
C ALA A 481 6.74 25.73 2.27
N HIS A 482 6.96 24.84 1.32
CA HIS A 482 8.09 24.88 0.38
C HIS A 482 7.82 25.82 -0.82
N LEU A 483 6.62 25.76 -1.40
CA LEU A 483 6.27 26.48 -2.63
C LEU A 483 5.75 27.91 -2.42
N TRP A 484 5.29 28.28 -1.21
CA TRP A 484 4.75 29.61 -0.86
C TRP A 484 5.28 30.18 0.48
N GLY A 485 6.45 29.69 0.94
CA GLY A 485 7.04 30.10 2.22
C GLY A 485 6.11 29.91 3.42
N ARG A 486 6.29 30.74 4.46
CA ARG A 486 5.35 30.84 5.60
C ARG A 486 4.30 31.93 5.41
N ASP A 487 4.61 32.97 4.64
CA ASP A 487 3.82 34.20 4.56
C ASP A 487 2.86 34.20 3.35
N GLY A 488 2.81 33.10 2.59
CA GLY A 488 1.90 32.89 1.46
C GLY A 488 2.42 33.42 0.11
N THR A 489 3.55 34.12 0.11
CA THR A 489 4.23 34.57 -1.11
C THR A 489 4.81 33.39 -1.87
N ARG A 490 4.38 33.18 -3.13
CA ARG A 490 4.91 32.13 -4.01
C ARG A 490 6.43 32.26 -4.07
N THR A 491 7.15 31.24 -3.63
CA THR A 491 8.62 31.17 -3.74
C THR A 491 8.96 31.41 -5.21
N PRO A 492 9.79 32.41 -5.57
CA PRO A 492 10.17 32.66 -6.95
C PRO A 492 10.73 31.39 -7.60
N GLU A 493 10.57 31.28 -8.91
CA GLU A 493 11.27 30.25 -9.67
C GLU A 493 12.78 30.61 -9.67
N PRO A 494 13.69 29.62 -9.54
CA PRO A 494 15.12 29.90 -9.57
C PRO A 494 15.48 30.54 -10.91
N VAL A 495 15.75 31.85 -10.89
CA VAL A 495 16.16 32.58 -12.10
C VAL A 495 17.38 31.88 -12.66
N ALA A 496 17.26 31.37 -13.89
CA ALA A 496 18.36 30.68 -14.55
C ALA A 496 19.59 31.60 -14.56
N ALA A 497 20.68 31.13 -13.96
CA ALA A 497 21.96 31.85 -14.01
C ALA A 497 22.41 31.90 -15.47
N ALA A 498 22.46 33.10 -16.05
CA ALA A 498 23.00 33.30 -17.38
C ALA A 498 24.54 33.16 -17.31
N GLY A 499 25.04 32.01 -17.75
CA GLY A 499 26.46 31.63 -17.78
C GLY A 499 26.67 30.32 -18.51
#